data_AF-A0A920P477-F1
#
_entry.id   AF-A0A920P477-F1
#
_cell.length_a   1.000
_cell.length_b   1.000
_cell.length_c   1.000
_cell.angle_alpha   90.00
_cell.angle_beta   90.00
_cell.angle_gamma   90.00
#
_symmetry.space_group_name_H-M   'P 1'
#
loop_
_entity.id
_entity.type
_entity.pdbx_description
1 polymer ?
#
loop_
_entity_poly.entity_id
_entity_poly.type
_entity_poly.pdbx_seq_one_letter_code
_entity_poly.pdbx_strand_id
1 'polypeptide(L)'
;MTGLLVISAWALTILNSHRRFFVSYVAPVLWNVSMIGAMVGGFVYLDFGERDLVVALGWGALVGGALQLMFQVPFVLKCRTSLRISMGRHVEGVKEAIQNFIPVVTARGVINLSGWFDLFLAALLVDGAVAVLGYAQTFYMLPISLFGISVAASELPELSRMRGEEYEVPASRVSAALRRVSFFVIPSAQFI
;
A
#
# COMPACT_ATOMS: atom_id res chain seq x y z
N MET A 1 2.63 11.25 13.06
CA MET A 1 2.38 10.73 11.70
C MET A 1 1.77 9.33 11.71
N THR A 2 2.37 8.35 12.39
CA THR A 2 1.88 6.96 12.48
C THR A 2 0.42 6.83 12.94
N GLY A 3 -0.03 7.63 13.90
CA GLY A 3 -1.44 7.64 14.33
C GLY A 3 -2.43 8.00 13.20
N LEU A 4 -2.10 9.00 12.36
CA LEU A 4 -2.92 9.35 11.21
C LEU A 4 -2.98 8.20 10.19
N LEU A 5 -1.85 7.54 9.95
CA LEU A 5 -1.77 6.43 9.02
C LEU A 5 -2.61 5.23 9.49
N VAL A 6 -2.63 4.94 10.79
CA VAL A 6 -3.46 3.86 11.36
C VAL A 6 -4.95 4.17 11.16
N ILE A 7 -5.38 5.40 11.45
CA ILE A 7 -6.77 5.82 11.25
C ILE A 7 -7.14 5.79 9.76
N SER A 8 -6.21 6.19 8.89
CA SER A 8 -6.41 6.16 7.43
C SER A 8 -6.50 4.73 6.91
N ALA A 9 -5.67 3.82 7.41
CA ALA A 9 -5.73 2.40 7.08
C ALA A 9 -7.05 1.75 7.55
N TRP A 10 -7.58 2.19 8.69
CA TRP A 10 -8.91 1.78 9.15
C TRP A 10 -10.01 2.28 8.22
N ALA A 11 -10.00 3.57 7.85
CA ALA A 11 -10.93 4.13 6.87
C ALA A 11 -10.83 3.40 5.53
N LEU A 12 -9.61 3.13 5.06
CA LEU A 12 -9.33 2.39 3.83
C LEU A 12 -9.94 0.99 3.86
N THR A 13 -9.77 0.27 4.97
CA THR A 13 -10.34 -1.07 5.15
C THR A 13 -11.86 -1.02 5.07
N ILE A 14 -12.49 -0.07 5.77
CA ILE A 14 -13.96 0.12 5.73
C ILE A 14 -14.44 0.41 4.30
N LEU A 15 -13.77 1.31 3.56
CA LEU A 15 -14.15 1.63 2.19
C LEU A 15 -13.97 0.44 1.23
N ASN A 16 -12.88 -0.31 1.37
CA ASN A 16 -12.64 -1.51 0.57
C ASN A 16 -13.70 -2.59 0.83
N SER A 17 -14.09 -2.80 2.10
CA SER A 17 -15.19 -3.74 2.42
C SER A 17 -16.52 -3.34 1.77
N HIS A 18 -16.74 -2.04 1.54
CA HIS A 18 -17.92 -1.51 0.83
C HIS A 18 -17.70 -1.36 -0.69
N ARG A 19 -16.65 -1.96 -1.24
CA ARG A 19 -16.30 -1.91 -2.68
C ARG A 19 -16.06 -0.49 -3.23
N ARG A 20 -15.74 0.48 -2.38
CA ARG A 20 -15.36 1.86 -2.78
C ARG A 20 -13.85 1.94 -3.05
N PHE A 21 -13.37 1.12 -3.98
CA PHE A 21 -11.94 1.00 -4.30
C PHE A 21 -11.32 2.32 -4.80
N PHE A 22 -12.05 3.11 -5.58
CA PHE A 22 -11.54 4.35 -6.18
C PHE A 22 -11.01 5.35 -5.15
N VAL A 23 -11.76 5.59 -4.07
CA VAL A 23 -11.36 6.52 -3.01
C VAL A 23 -10.13 5.99 -2.26
N SER A 24 -10.06 4.67 -2.09
CA SER A 24 -8.91 4.00 -1.46
C SER A 24 -7.62 4.14 -2.28
N TYR A 25 -7.71 4.13 -3.61
CA TYR A 25 -6.55 4.35 -4.49
C TYR A 25 -6.14 5.82 -4.61
N VAL A 26 -7.08 6.77 -4.55
CA VAL A 26 -6.78 8.22 -4.65
C VAL A 26 -6.15 8.77 -3.37
N ALA A 27 -6.50 8.22 -2.21
CA ALA A 27 -5.98 8.65 -0.93
C ALA A 27 -4.43 8.70 -0.81
N PRO A 28 -3.67 7.65 -1.14
CA PRO A 28 -2.20 7.71 -1.12
C PRO A 28 -1.61 8.63 -2.21
N VAL A 29 -2.34 8.93 -3.28
CA VAL A 29 -1.90 9.90 -4.30
C VAL A 29 -1.80 11.31 -3.70
N LEU A 30 -2.78 11.72 -2.90
CA LEU A 30 -2.76 13.01 -2.20
C LEU A 30 -1.55 13.15 -1.27
N TRP A 31 -1.18 12.06 -0.58
CA TRP A 31 -0.01 12.04 0.28
C TRP A 31 1.28 12.26 -0.53
N ASN A 32 1.44 11.55 -1.65
CA ASN A 32 2.58 11.72 -2.55
C ASN A 32 2.65 13.14 -3.14
N VAL A 33 1.52 13.69 -3.61
CA VAL A 33 1.45 15.06 -4.16
C VAL A 33 1.87 16.10 -3.13
N SER A 34 1.47 15.93 -1.86
CA SER A 34 1.89 16.82 -0.77
C SER A 34 3.39 16.76 -0.50
N MET A 35 4.00 15.56 -0.53
CA MET A 35 5.45 15.42 -0.38
C MET A 35 6.21 16.05 -1.55
N ILE A 36 5.77 15.81 -2.79
CA ILE A 36 6.36 16.41 -3.99
C ILE A 36 6.23 17.94 -3.93
N GLY A 37 5.06 18.45 -3.57
CA GLY A 37 4.81 19.88 -3.42
C GLY A 37 5.69 20.52 -2.34
N ALA A 38 5.93 19.83 -1.23
CA ALA A 38 6.83 20.32 -0.19
C ALA A 38 8.30 20.33 -0.64
N MET A 39 8.75 19.32 -1.38
CA MET A 39 10.12 19.29 -1.92
C MET A 39 10.33 20.34 -3.01
N VAL A 40 9.44 20.41 -4.02
CA VAL A 40 9.55 21.39 -5.11
C VAL A 40 9.35 22.80 -4.56
N GLY A 41 8.40 22.99 -3.65
CA GLY A 41 8.17 24.27 -2.97
C GLY A 41 9.37 24.72 -2.15
N GLY A 42 9.95 23.82 -1.34
CA GLY A 42 11.13 24.09 -0.52
C GLY A 42 12.38 24.39 -1.34
N PHE A 43 12.59 23.66 -2.44
CA PHE A 43 13.75 23.87 -3.31
C PHE A 43 13.61 25.14 -4.17
N VAL A 44 12.46 25.36 -4.79
CA VAL A 44 12.28 26.44 -5.78
C VAL A 44 11.98 27.80 -5.13
N TYR A 45 11.21 27.84 -4.03
CA TYR A 45 10.75 29.11 -3.44
C TYR A 45 11.52 29.54 -2.20
N LEU A 46 12.21 28.61 -1.52
CA LEU A 46 12.83 28.86 -0.22
C LEU A 46 14.34 28.65 -0.20
N ASP A 47 14.94 28.22 -1.33
CA ASP A 47 16.39 27.96 -1.51
C ASP A 47 16.99 27.11 -0.37
N PHE A 48 16.22 26.10 0.06
CA PHE A 48 16.60 25.25 1.17
C PHE A 48 17.79 24.35 0.82
N GLY A 49 18.81 24.38 1.69
CA GLY A 49 19.90 23.41 1.64
C GLY A 49 19.43 21.98 1.95
N GLU A 50 20.28 20.99 1.70
CA GLU A 50 19.93 19.56 1.79
C GLU A 50 19.26 19.17 3.12
N ARG A 51 19.67 19.78 4.24
CA ARG A 51 19.09 19.50 5.57
C ARG A 51 17.69 20.06 5.75
N ASP A 52 17.43 21.25 5.23
CA ASP A 52 16.12 21.91 5.33
C ASP A 52 15.09 21.24 4.42
N LEU A 53 15.56 20.65 3.31
CA LEU A 53 14.72 19.87 2.40
C LEU A 53 14.18 18.58 3.08
N VAL A 54 14.96 17.94 3.93
CA VAL A 54 14.52 16.77 4.73
C VAL A 54 13.43 17.19 5.73
N VAL A 55 13.58 18.36 6.36
CA VAL A 55 12.56 18.90 7.28
C VAL A 55 11.28 19.27 6.52
N ALA A 56 11.40 19.90 5.35
CA ALA A 56 10.27 20.21 4.48
C ALA A 56 9.51 18.96 4.04
N LEU A 57 10.23 17.87 3.70
CA LEU A 57 9.64 16.57 3.38
C LEU A 57 8.85 16.01 4.58
N GLY A 58 9.40 16.11 5.79
CA GLY A 58 8.71 15.68 7.02
C GLY A 58 7.38 16.41 7.25
N TRP A 59 7.37 17.74 7.06
CA TRP A 59 6.14 18.54 7.12
C TRP A 59 5.17 18.21 5.98
N GLY A 60 5.67 18.04 4.76
CA GLY A 60 4.89 17.63 3.59
C GLY A 60 4.20 16.28 3.78
N ALA A 61 4.89 15.32 4.41
CA ALA A 61 4.33 14.02 4.73
C ALA A 61 3.26 14.09 5.83
N LEU A 62 3.42 14.97 6.83
CA LEU A 62 2.43 15.18 7.89
C LEU A 62 1.16 15.84 7.33
N VAL A 63 1.32 16.90 6.54
CA VAL A 63 0.22 17.60 5.86
C VAL A 63 -0.49 16.68 4.86
N GLY A 64 0.27 15.89 4.10
CA GLY A 64 -0.29 14.92 3.16
C GLY A 64 -1.10 13.83 3.87
N GLY A 65 -0.63 13.37 5.03
CA GLY A 65 -1.38 12.41 5.85
C GLY A 65 -2.69 13.01 6.39
N ALA A 66 -2.68 14.30 6.75
CA ALA A 66 -3.89 15.02 7.15
C ALA A 66 -4.87 15.19 5.98
N LEU A 67 -4.38 15.59 4.81
CA LEU A 67 -5.17 15.68 3.56
C LEU A 67 -5.77 14.33 3.18
N GLN A 68 -4.97 13.27 3.27
CA GLN A 68 -5.42 11.90 3.01
C GLN A 68 -6.58 11.51 3.94
N LEU A 69 -6.47 11.79 5.24
CA LEU A 69 -7.56 11.57 6.18
C LEU A 69 -8.78 12.44 5.87
N MET A 70 -8.59 13.75 5.68
CA MET A 70 -9.67 14.69 5.40
C MET A 70 -10.43 14.32 4.13
N PHE A 71 -9.76 13.80 3.11
CA PHE A 71 -10.41 13.32 1.90
C PHE A 71 -11.19 12.03 2.15
N GLN A 72 -10.66 11.09 2.96
CA GLN A 72 -11.34 9.82 3.26
C GLN A 72 -12.56 9.95 4.19
N VAL A 73 -12.47 10.80 5.22
CA VAL A 73 -13.50 11.00 6.26
C VAL A 73 -14.93 11.23 5.70
N PRO A 74 -15.18 12.14 4.74
CA PRO A 74 -16.53 12.36 4.22
C PRO A 74 -17.10 11.15 3.49
N PHE A 75 -16.26 10.33 2.83
CA PHE A 75 -16.72 9.10 2.18
C PHE A 75 -17.03 8.00 3.20
N VAL A 76 -16.25 7.91 4.30
CA VAL A 76 -16.56 7.01 5.42
C VAL A 76 -17.92 7.37 6.04
N LEU A 77 -18.14 8.66 6.32
CA LEU A 77 -19.38 9.17 6.93
C LEU A 77 -20.61 8.96 6.02
N LYS A 78 -20.44 9.04 4.69
CA LYS A 78 -21.50 8.74 3.72
C LYS A 78 -21.86 7.25 3.64
N CYS A 79 -20.93 6.33 3.97
CA CYS A 79 -21.20 4.90 3.91
C CYS A 79 -22.05 4.40 5.10
N ARG A 80 -21.94 4.98 6.30
CA ARG A 80 -22.92 4.86 7.39
C ARG A 80 -22.76 5.98 8.43
N THR A 81 -23.89 6.55 8.85
CA THR A 81 -24.02 7.51 9.98
C THR A 81 -23.83 6.85 11.36
N SER A 82 -23.74 5.52 11.46
CA SER A 82 -23.70 4.79 12.73
C SER A 82 -22.38 4.06 12.98
N LEU A 83 -21.24 4.76 12.94
CA LEU A 83 -20.01 4.26 13.56
C LEU A 83 -20.18 4.37 15.08
N ARG A 84 -20.87 3.40 15.70
CA ARG A 84 -20.88 3.27 17.15
C ARG A 84 -19.55 2.64 17.57
N ILE A 85 -18.74 3.39 18.29
CA ILE A 85 -17.56 2.86 19.00
C ILE A 85 -18.11 1.91 20.06
N SER A 86 -18.16 0.62 19.73
CA SER A 86 -18.54 -0.44 20.66
C SER A 86 -17.27 -1.04 21.24
N MET A 87 -17.02 -0.76 22.52
CA MET A 87 -15.94 -1.40 23.29
C MET A 87 -16.36 -2.79 23.79
N GLY A 88 -17.27 -3.45 23.09
CA GLY A 88 -17.71 -4.81 23.41
C GLY A 88 -16.63 -5.80 22.98
N ARG A 89 -15.98 -6.48 23.92
CA ARG A 89 -15.08 -7.61 23.62
C ARG A 89 -15.80 -8.84 23.06
N HIS A 90 -17.13 -8.82 23.02
CA HIS A 90 -18.02 -9.89 22.54
C HIS A 90 -18.74 -9.49 21.25
N VAL A 91 -18.00 -8.99 20.26
CA VAL A 91 -18.54 -8.83 18.89
C VAL A 91 -18.17 -10.09 18.10
N GLU A 92 -19.17 -10.76 17.53
CA GLU A 92 -18.95 -11.92 16.64
C GLU A 92 -17.97 -11.54 15.52
N GLY A 93 -16.98 -12.40 15.26
CA GLY A 93 -15.94 -12.18 14.26
C GLY A 93 -14.64 -11.53 14.76
N VAL A 94 -14.58 -10.94 15.97
CA VAL A 94 -13.31 -10.38 16.51
C VAL A 94 -12.26 -11.46 16.75
N LYS A 95 -12.68 -12.62 17.28
CA LYS A 95 -11.76 -13.75 17.52
C LYS A 95 -11.18 -14.28 16.21
N GLU A 96 -12.00 -14.38 15.18
CA GLU A 96 -11.59 -14.84 13.84
C GLU A 96 -10.67 -13.80 13.18
N ALA A 97 -10.97 -12.50 13.31
CA ALA A 97 -10.09 -11.43 12.87
C ALA A 97 -8.73 -11.47 13.56
N ILE A 98 -8.68 -11.69 14.89
CA ILE A 98 -7.41 -11.82 15.64
C ILE A 98 -6.64 -13.07 15.21
N GLN A 99 -7.33 -14.22 15.04
CA GLN A 99 -6.70 -15.46 14.58
C GLN A 99 -6.10 -15.32 13.17
N ASN A 100 -6.78 -14.59 12.27
CA ASN A 100 -6.26 -14.28 10.94
C ASN A 100 -5.18 -13.19 10.96
N PHE A 101 -5.20 -12.30 11.95
CA PHE A 101 -4.21 -11.24 12.08
C PHE A 101 -2.83 -11.76 12.48
N ILE A 102 -2.76 -12.77 13.35
CA ILE A 102 -1.49 -13.39 13.80
C ILE A 102 -0.62 -13.86 12.62
N PRO A 103 -1.09 -14.72 11.70
CA PRO A 103 -0.26 -15.19 10.58
C PRO A 103 0.12 -14.04 9.64
N VAL A 104 -0.77 -13.08 9.41
CA VAL A 104 -0.49 -11.91 8.55
C VAL A 104 0.61 -11.03 9.15
N VAL A 105 0.55 -10.73 10.45
CA VAL A 105 1.57 -9.93 11.13
C VAL A 105 2.91 -10.67 11.17
N THR A 106 2.91 -11.97 11.49
CA THR A 106 4.14 -12.76 11.50
C THR A 106 4.78 -12.79 10.12
N ALA A 107 4.01 -13.07 9.07
CA ALA A 107 4.51 -13.05 7.69
C ALA A 107 5.09 -11.67 7.31
N ARG A 108 4.38 -10.59 7.64
CA ARG A 108 4.84 -9.22 7.37
C ARG A 108 6.07 -8.86 8.22
N GLY A 109 6.17 -9.40 9.43
CA GLY A 109 7.32 -9.26 10.33
C GLY A 109 8.57 -9.91 9.74
N VAL A 110 8.45 -11.13 9.22
CA VAL A 110 9.56 -11.83 8.53
C VAL A 110 10.06 -11.00 7.34
N ILE A 111 9.17 -10.46 6.51
CA ILE A 111 9.55 -9.61 5.36
C ILE A 111 10.29 -8.34 5.82
N ASN A 112 9.84 -7.69 6.89
CA ASN A 112 10.54 -6.52 7.43
C ASN A 112 11.92 -6.89 7.97
N LEU A 113 12.02 -8.03 8.64
CA LEU A 113 13.28 -8.52 9.17
C LEU A 113 14.26 -8.81 8.04
N SER A 114 13.82 -9.48 6.97
CA SER A 114 14.62 -9.68 5.76
C SER A 114 15.09 -8.35 5.17
N GLY A 115 14.22 -7.35 5.04
CA GLY A 115 14.63 -6.03 4.55
C GLY A 115 15.65 -5.32 5.44
N TRP A 116 15.60 -5.53 6.76
CA TRP A 116 16.62 -5.00 7.68
C TRP A 116 17.96 -5.73 7.51
N PHE A 117 17.92 -7.05 7.30
CA PHE A 117 19.12 -7.82 6.96
C PHE A 117 19.73 -7.35 5.64
N ASP A 118 18.92 -7.13 4.60
CA ASP A 118 19.39 -6.61 3.31
C ASP A 118 20.06 -5.24 3.47
N LEU A 119 19.44 -4.34 4.25
CA LEU A 119 19.98 -3.02 4.54
C LEU A 119 21.30 -3.09 5.31
N PHE A 120 21.39 -3.99 6.29
CA PHE A 120 22.60 -4.22 7.07
C PHE A 120 23.75 -4.73 6.19
N LEU A 121 23.47 -5.71 5.32
CA LEU A 121 24.45 -6.21 4.35
C LEU A 121 24.89 -5.12 3.37
N ALA A 122 23.94 -4.33 2.86
CA ALA A 122 24.24 -3.23 1.95
C ALA A 122 25.13 -2.15 2.57
N ALA A 123 24.88 -1.80 3.83
CA ALA A 123 25.68 -0.83 4.57
C ALA A 123 27.13 -1.29 4.78
N LEU A 124 27.40 -2.60 4.71
CA LEU A 124 28.74 -3.18 4.83
C LEU A 124 29.52 -3.24 3.50
N LEU A 125 28.87 -3.05 2.35
CA LEU A 125 29.51 -3.22 1.03
C LEU A 125 30.32 -1.99 0.61
N VAL A 126 29.67 -0.86 0.39
CA VAL A 126 30.27 0.40 -0.07
C VAL A 126 29.31 1.56 0.18
N ASP A 127 29.86 2.77 0.35
CA ASP A 127 29.06 4.00 0.43
C ASP A 127 28.10 4.11 -0.77
N GLY A 128 26.83 4.40 -0.49
CA GLY A 128 25.78 4.50 -1.50
C GLY A 128 25.09 3.18 -1.89
N ALA A 129 25.57 2.01 -1.45
CA ALA A 129 24.93 0.72 -1.76
C ALA A 129 23.48 0.64 -1.27
N VAL A 130 23.19 1.25 -0.11
CA VAL A 130 21.82 1.39 0.42
C VAL A 130 20.92 2.18 -0.54
N ALA A 131 21.42 3.29 -1.09
CA ALA A 131 20.67 4.11 -2.03
C ALA A 131 20.43 3.37 -3.36
N VAL A 132 21.47 2.70 -3.88
CA VAL A 132 21.36 1.88 -5.10
C VAL A 132 20.33 0.76 -4.93
N LEU A 133 20.33 0.06 -3.78
CA LEU A 133 19.31 -0.95 -3.49
C LEU A 133 17.90 -0.36 -3.39
N GLY A 134 17.74 0.80 -2.76
CA GLY A 134 16.44 1.48 -2.69
C GLY A 134 15.90 1.85 -4.08
N TYR A 135 16.77 2.36 -4.96
CA TYR A 135 16.40 2.65 -6.36
C TYR A 135 16.08 1.36 -7.13
N ALA A 136 16.90 0.32 -7.02
CA ALA A 136 16.66 -0.97 -7.66
C ALA A 136 15.32 -1.59 -7.22
N GLN A 137 15.01 -1.55 -5.92
CA GLN A 137 13.73 -2.01 -5.39
C GLN A 137 12.54 -1.24 -5.99
N THR A 138 12.68 0.07 -6.16
CA THR A 138 11.65 0.91 -6.78
C THR A 138 11.42 0.50 -8.23
N PHE A 139 12.49 0.34 -9.02
CA PHE A 139 12.40 -0.12 -10.42
C PHE A 139 11.78 -1.51 -10.54
N TYR A 140 12.18 -2.45 -9.68
CA TYR A 140 11.62 -3.80 -9.64
C TYR A 140 10.13 -3.81 -9.26
N MET A 141 9.71 -2.92 -8.35
CA MET A 141 8.33 -2.87 -7.86
C MET A 141 7.36 -2.26 -8.88
N LEU A 142 7.83 -1.43 -9.81
CA LEU A 142 7.00 -0.81 -10.85
C LEU A 142 6.21 -1.83 -11.71
N PRO A 143 6.84 -2.79 -12.41
CA PRO A 143 6.11 -3.75 -13.24
C PRO A 143 5.25 -4.70 -12.40
N ILE A 144 5.70 -5.06 -11.19
CA ILE A 144 4.95 -5.92 -10.28
C ILE A 144 3.67 -5.24 -9.81
N SER A 145 3.76 -3.96 -9.44
CA SER A 145 2.61 -3.18 -9.02
C SER A 145 1.65 -2.94 -10.19
N LEU A 146 2.19 -2.55 -11.35
CA LEU A 146 1.39 -2.19 -12.52
C LEU A 146 0.64 -3.39 -13.10
N PHE A 147 1.31 -4.54 -13.28
CA PHE A 147 0.72 -5.70 -13.93
C PHE A 147 0.30 -6.79 -12.93
N GLY A 148 1.16 -7.14 -11.98
CA GLY A 148 0.89 -8.22 -11.03
C GLY A 148 -0.23 -7.87 -10.05
N ILE A 149 -0.06 -6.79 -9.29
CA ILE A 149 -1.02 -6.39 -8.24
C ILE A 149 -2.35 -5.94 -8.88
N SER A 150 -2.32 -5.19 -9.99
CA SER A 150 -3.54 -4.77 -10.67
C SER A 150 -4.39 -5.94 -11.19
N VAL A 151 -3.74 -6.93 -11.83
CA VAL A 151 -4.46 -8.12 -12.30
C VAL A 151 -5.01 -8.90 -11.12
N ALA A 152 -4.19 -9.15 -10.09
CA ALA A 152 -4.64 -9.84 -8.87
C ALA A 152 -5.84 -9.14 -8.22
N ALA A 153 -5.80 -7.81 -8.07
CA ALA A 153 -6.88 -7.02 -7.49
C ALA A 153 -8.19 -7.12 -8.30
N SER A 154 -8.10 -7.25 -9.62
CA SER A 154 -9.28 -7.43 -10.49
C SER A 154 -9.82 -8.87 -10.50
N GLU A 155 -8.96 -9.88 -10.38
CA GLU A 155 -9.34 -11.29 -10.44
C GLU A 155 -9.79 -11.86 -9.08
N LEU A 156 -9.26 -11.36 -7.96
CA LEU A 156 -9.62 -11.80 -6.60
C LEU A 156 -11.13 -11.74 -6.29
N PRO A 157 -11.84 -10.63 -6.59
CA PRO A 157 -13.29 -10.54 -6.40
C PRO A 157 -14.06 -11.53 -7.28
N GLU A 158 -13.56 -11.75 -8.49
CA GLU A 158 -14.18 -12.62 -9.48
C GLU A 158 -14.02 -14.11 -9.11
N LEU A 159 -12.83 -14.52 -8.67
CA LEU A 159 -12.59 -15.86 -8.10
C LEU A 159 -13.45 -16.10 -6.85
N SER A 160 -13.64 -15.07 -6.02
CA SER A 160 -14.50 -15.16 -4.84
C SER A 160 -15.98 -15.38 -5.20
N ARG A 161 -16.43 -14.92 -6.39
CA ARG A 161 -17.79 -15.15 -6.88
C ARG A 161 -17.99 -16.56 -7.43
N MET A 162 -16.92 -17.21 -7.90
CA MET A 162 -16.92 -18.58 -8.40
C MET A 162 -16.83 -19.62 -7.27
N ARG A 163 -17.07 -19.20 -6.03
CA ARG A 163 -17.06 -20.08 -4.85
C ARG A 163 -18.21 -21.08 -4.96
N GLY A 164 -17.87 -22.34 -5.21
CA GLY A 164 -18.83 -23.44 -5.40
C GLY A 164 -18.91 -23.97 -6.84
N GLU A 165 -18.19 -23.36 -7.78
CA GLU A 165 -18.01 -23.92 -9.13
C GLU A 165 -16.99 -25.08 -9.13
N GLU A 166 -17.04 -25.90 -10.18
CA GLU A 166 -16.08 -26.98 -10.40
C GLU A 166 -14.66 -26.43 -10.51
N TYR A 167 -13.70 -27.13 -9.91
CA TYR A 167 -12.30 -26.72 -9.79
C TYR A 167 -11.66 -26.26 -11.11
N GLU A 168 -12.06 -26.85 -12.24
CA GLU A 168 -11.54 -26.50 -13.57
C GLU A 168 -11.81 -25.04 -13.97
N VAL A 169 -12.94 -24.47 -13.53
CA VAL A 169 -13.34 -23.10 -13.92
C VAL A 169 -12.46 -22.05 -13.22
N PRO A 170 -12.27 -22.06 -11.88
CA PRO A 170 -11.29 -21.20 -11.22
C PRO A 170 -9.85 -21.45 -11.69
N ALA A 171 -9.46 -22.73 -11.89
CA ALA A 171 -8.09 -23.07 -12.28
C ALA A 171 -7.71 -22.53 -13.67
N SER A 172 -8.60 -22.66 -14.66
CA SER A 172 -8.39 -22.11 -16.00
C SER A 172 -8.30 -20.59 -15.98
N ARG A 173 -9.10 -19.92 -15.15
CA ARG A 173 -9.05 -18.47 -14.98
C ARG A 173 -7.76 -17.98 -14.34
N VAL A 174 -7.29 -18.66 -13.29
CA VAL A 174 -5.99 -18.38 -12.67
C VAL A 174 -4.85 -18.56 -13.67
N SER A 175 -4.86 -19.64 -14.46
CA SER A 175 -3.87 -19.88 -15.50
C SER A 175 -3.87 -18.77 -16.56
N ALA A 176 -5.04 -18.32 -17.01
CA ALA A 176 -5.18 -17.22 -17.95
C ALA A 176 -4.66 -15.89 -17.35
N ALA A 177 -4.97 -15.61 -16.08
CA ALA A 177 -4.47 -14.43 -15.37
C ALA A 177 -2.95 -14.46 -15.24
N LEU A 178 -2.35 -15.59 -14.84
CA LEU A 178 -0.90 -15.77 -14.76
C LEU A 178 -0.24 -15.56 -16.13
N ARG A 179 -0.82 -16.11 -17.20
CA ARG A 179 -0.30 -15.92 -18.56
C ARG A 179 -0.32 -14.45 -18.99
N ARG A 180 -1.37 -13.70 -18.63
CA ARG A 180 -1.43 -12.24 -18.87
C ARG A 180 -0.36 -11.49 -18.09
N VAL A 181 -0.20 -11.78 -16.80
CA VAL A 181 0.84 -11.15 -15.97
C VAL A 181 2.22 -11.46 -16.53
N SER A 182 2.53 -12.73 -16.83
CA SER A 182 3.81 -13.15 -17.40
C SER A 182 4.09 -12.48 -18.74
N PHE A 183 3.08 -12.31 -19.60
CA PHE A 183 3.24 -11.63 -20.88
C PHE A 183 3.71 -10.18 -20.74
N PHE A 184 3.29 -9.47 -19.68
CA PHE A 184 3.73 -8.09 -19.44
C PHE A 184 4.99 -7.99 -18.57
N VAL A 185 5.14 -8.87 -17.58
CA VAL A 185 6.26 -8.81 -16.61
C VAL A 185 7.58 -9.30 -17.21
N ILE A 186 7.58 -10.38 -18.00
CA ILE A 186 8.80 -10.93 -18.60
C ILE A 186 9.54 -9.90 -19.49
N PRO A 187 8.89 -9.23 -20.46
CA PRO A 187 9.58 -8.20 -21.23
C PRO A 187 9.96 -7.01 -20.38
N SER A 188 9.11 -6.57 -19.44
CA SER A 188 9.43 -5.44 -18.55
C SER A 188 10.69 -5.71 -17.71
N ALA A 189 10.88 -6.95 -17.26
CA ALA A 189 12.07 -7.36 -16.49
C ALA A 189 13.35 -7.45 -17.33
N GLN A 190 13.26 -7.56 -18.66
CA GLN A 190 14.45 -7.50 -19.53
C GLN A 190 14.95 -6.07 -19.76
N PHE A 191 14.09 -5.06 -19.59
CA PHE A 191 14.43 -3.65 -19.81
C PHE A 191 14.85 -2.91 -18.53
N ILE A 192 14.85 -3.59 -17.38
CA ILE A 192 15.27 -3.07 -16.06
C ILE A 192 16.61 -3.72 -15.71
#